data_AF-A0A3D1IJ54-F1
#
_entry.id   AF-A0A3D1IJ54-F1
#
_cell.length_a   1.000
_cell.length_b   1.000
_cell.length_c   1.000
_cell.angle_alpha   90.00
_cell.angle_beta   90.00
_cell.angle_gamma   90.00
#
_symmetry.space_group_name_H-M   'P 1'
#
loop_
_entity.id
_entity.type
_entity.pdbx_description
1 polymer ?
#
loop_
_entity_poly.entity_id
_entity_poly.type
_entity_poly.pdbx_seq_one_letter_code
_entity_poly.pdbx_strand_id
1 'polypeptide(L)'
;MLALALVGFASAATSTYVHYQIASDPGYTSFCDINERVSCTQVYLSRFGSVGGTPVALLGAFWFGVVGLLTVAAGRSAAARVENIGGYLLVLSTIGLATVLFLGYASFSVLGVVCLLCVVVYAAVVGIFLLSGAVGSVPWLSIPRRAVADLGHLVRTPAALAVTLLFLGATAAAVAVFPSESPGPPALPSTPPRDLAGSAPETSDTTSEIERFWDAQPRVELPVPYEGAQVLVVKFNDFECPSCAATYLAYEPIFARFESSHPGAVRHVSLDYPLDPECNDQTPRGMHAGACEAAVAVRLARRQGRDEPMTRWLYENQASLSRESVRDALERI
;
A
#
# COMPACT_ATOMS: atom_id res chain seq x y z
N MET A 1 30.19 -0.71 4.46
CA MET A 1 29.30 -1.84 4.13
C MET A 1 28.35 -2.19 5.27
N LEU A 2 28.85 -2.52 6.47
CA LEU A 2 27.98 -2.86 7.62
C LEU A 2 26.96 -1.77 7.96
N ALA A 3 27.38 -0.49 7.98
CA ALA A 3 26.47 0.63 8.22
C ALA A 3 25.33 0.70 7.19
N LEU A 4 25.63 0.51 5.89
CA LEU A 4 24.61 0.48 4.83
C LEU A 4 23.67 -0.72 4.99
N ALA A 5 24.20 -1.88 5.39
CA ALA A 5 23.40 -3.06 5.65
C ALA A 5 22.43 -2.84 6.82
N LEU A 6 22.88 -2.18 7.90
CA LEU A 6 22.04 -1.85 9.06
C LEU A 6 20.96 -0.82 8.72
N VAL A 7 21.32 0.26 8.02
CA VAL A 7 20.36 1.29 7.61
C VAL A 7 19.32 0.73 6.64
N GLY A 8 19.77 -0.06 5.65
CA GLY A 8 18.90 -0.75 4.72
C GLY A 8 17.98 -1.77 5.41
N PHE A 9 18.51 -2.55 6.36
CA PHE A 9 17.73 -3.50 7.15
C PHE A 9 16.66 -2.78 7.97
N ALA A 10 17.02 -1.71 8.68
CA ALA A 10 16.07 -0.94 9.48
C ALA A 10 14.95 -0.38 8.59
N SER A 11 15.30 0.21 7.44
CA SER A 11 14.33 0.75 6.51
C SER A 11 13.40 -0.33 5.90
N ALA A 12 13.95 -1.49 5.53
CA ALA A 12 13.17 -2.62 5.01
C ALA A 12 12.27 -3.26 6.08
N ALA A 13 12.76 -3.37 7.32
CA ALA A 13 11.98 -3.88 8.46
C ALA A 13 10.83 -2.91 8.81
N THR A 14 11.10 -1.60 8.83
CA THR A 14 10.04 -0.60 9.01
C THR A 14 9.03 -0.65 7.86
N SER A 15 9.48 -0.82 6.62
CA SER A 15 8.60 -0.97 5.46
C SER A 15 7.69 -2.20 5.60
N THR A 16 8.26 -3.31 6.07
CA THR A 16 7.54 -4.56 6.35
C THR A 16 6.49 -4.36 7.45
N TYR A 17 6.85 -3.68 8.54
CA TYR A 17 5.90 -3.35 9.61
C TYR A 17 4.75 -2.46 9.12
N VAL A 18 5.05 -1.43 8.32
CA VAL A 18 4.03 -0.54 7.76
C VAL A 18 3.09 -1.28 6.80
N HIS A 19 3.63 -2.14 5.93
CA HIS A 19 2.81 -2.99 5.04
C HIS A 19 1.88 -3.89 5.86
N TYR A 20 2.39 -4.51 6.93
CA TYR A 20 1.56 -5.32 7.84
C TYR A 20 0.41 -4.50 8.44
N GLN A 21 0.68 -3.28 8.92
CA GLN A 21 -0.33 -2.42 9.54
C GLN A 21 -1.41 -2.00 8.55
N ILE A 22 -1.02 -1.58 7.34
CA ILE A 22 -1.97 -1.25 6.26
C ILE A 22 -2.84 -2.47 5.90
N ALA A 23 -2.24 -3.66 5.86
CA ALA A 23 -2.97 -4.89 5.56
C ALA A 23 -3.90 -5.35 6.69
N SER A 24 -3.63 -4.95 7.94
CA SER A 24 -4.36 -5.42 9.14
C SER A 24 -5.38 -4.42 9.67
N ASP A 25 -5.18 -3.12 9.44
CA ASP A 25 -6.04 -2.03 9.92
C ASP A 25 -6.35 -1.05 8.78
N PRO A 26 -7.59 -1.08 8.24
CA PRO A 26 -8.02 -0.16 7.18
C PRO A 26 -7.99 1.33 7.58
N GLY A 27 -7.96 1.65 8.87
CA GLY A 27 -7.85 3.02 9.38
C GLY A 27 -6.41 3.49 9.60
N TYR A 28 -5.41 2.64 9.35
CA TYR A 28 -4.01 2.97 9.59
C TYR A 28 -3.47 3.98 8.59
N THR A 29 -2.85 5.06 9.10
CA THR A 29 -2.16 6.06 8.30
C THR A 29 -0.65 5.93 8.50
N SER A 30 0.08 5.85 7.38
CA SER A 30 1.53 5.66 7.44
C SER A 30 2.24 6.99 7.61
N PHE A 31 3.28 7.03 8.45
CA PHE A 31 4.09 8.23 8.66
C PHE A 31 4.85 8.72 7.41
N CYS A 32 4.98 7.89 6.37
CA CYS A 32 5.62 8.28 5.11
C CYS A 32 4.60 8.57 3.98
N ASP A 33 3.31 8.62 4.31
CA ASP A 33 2.28 9.22 3.44
C ASP A 33 2.23 10.74 3.66
N ILE A 34 3.06 11.46 2.90
CA ILE A 34 3.19 12.92 3.00
C ILE A 34 2.25 13.62 2.01
N ASN A 35 2.11 13.06 0.80
CA ASN A 35 1.21 13.56 -0.25
C ASN A 35 0.98 12.48 -1.33
N GLU A 36 0.18 12.77 -2.36
CA GLU A 36 -0.15 11.83 -3.45
C GLU A 36 1.07 11.28 -4.21
N ARG A 37 2.17 12.04 -4.30
CA ARG A 37 3.42 11.60 -4.94
C ARG A 37 4.41 10.99 -3.97
N VAL A 38 4.24 11.16 -2.67
CA VAL A 38 5.11 10.62 -1.63
C VAL A 38 4.27 9.83 -0.65
N SER A 39 4.04 8.55 -0.99
CA SER A 39 3.22 7.63 -0.21
C SER A 39 3.82 6.23 -0.21
N CYS A 40 4.01 5.67 0.99
CA CYS A 40 4.35 4.26 1.13
C CYS A 40 3.12 3.38 0.90
N THR A 41 1.94 3.84 1.30
CA THR A 41 0.69 3.08 1.19
C THR A 41 0.35 2.74 -0.26
N GLN A 42 0.43 3.71 -1.17
CA GLN A 42 0.19 3.44 -2.60
C GLN A 42 1.20 2.46 -3.20
N VAL A 43 2.46 2.50 -2.75
CA VAL A 43 3.50 1.59 -3.22
C VAL A 43 3.29 0.17 -2.69
N TYR A 44 2.94 0.00 -1.42
CA TYR A 44 2.75 -1.31 -0.78
C TYR A 44 1.48 -2.02 -1.24
N LEU A 45 0.40 -1.27 -1.49
CA LEU A 45 -0.85 -1.82 -2.04
C LEU A 45 -0.79 -2.07 -3.56
N SER A 46 0.28 -1.64 -4.23
CA SER A 46 0.45 -1.91 -5.65
C SER A 46 0.77 -3.38 -5.92
N ARG A 47 0.57 -3.82 -7.17
CA ARG A 47 1.02 -5.12 -7.67
C ARG A 47 2.52 -5.41 -7.51
N PHE A 48 3.33 -4.41 -7.17
CA PHE A 48 4.77 -4.53 -6.95
C PHE A 48 5.13 -4.60 -5.46
N GLY A 49 4.17 -4.40 -4.56
CA GLY A 49 4.36 -4.45 -3.11
C GLY A 49 4.58 -5.86 -2.57
N SER A 50 4.08 -6.89 -3.27
CA SER A 50 4.24 -8.29 -2.89
C SER A 50 4.54 -9.21 -4.08
N VAL A 51 5.17 -10.34 -3.78
CA VAL A 51 5.46 -11.42 -4.72
C VAL A 51 5.01 -12.73 -4.08
N GLY A 52 4.04 -13.39 -4.69
CA GLY A 52 3.46 -14.63 -4.14
C GLY A 52 2.86 -14.46 -2.75
N GLY A 53 2.24 -13.30 -2.46
CA GLY A 53 1.68 -12.96 -1.15
C GLY A 53 2.72 -12.57 -0.09
N THR A 54 4.02 -12.62 -0.42
CA THR A 54 5.09 -12.18 0.49
C THR A 54 5.48 -10.74 0.18
N PRO A 55 5.47 -9.82 1.15
CA PRO A 55 5.90 -8.43 0.97
C PRO A 55 7.32 -8.36 0.44
N VAL A 56 7.54 -7.55 -0.59
CA VAL A 56 8.88 -7.32 -1.15
C VAL A 56 9.81 -6.69 -0.11
N ALA A 57 9.25 -5.89 0.81
CA ALA A 57 9.98 -5.32 1.94
C ALA A 57 10.59 -6.38 2.86
N LEU A 58 9.89 -7.50 3.09
CA LEU A 58 10.36 -8.61 3.92
C LEU A 58 11.53 -9.34 3.25
N LEU A 59 11.44 -9.55 1.94
CA LEU A 59 12.54 -10.10 1.14
C LEU A 59 13.77 -9.17 1.18
N GLY A 60 13.55 -7.86 1.14
CA GLY A 60 14.61 -6.86 1.32
C GLY A 60 15.27 -6.96 2.69
N ALA A 61 14.49 -7.07 3.77
CA ALA A 61 15.01 -7.22 5.13
C ALA A 61 15.84 -8.51 5.27
N PHE A 62 15.37 -9.61 4.70
CA PHE A 62 16.13 -10.86 4.64
C PHE A 62 17.47 -10.66 3.90
N TRP A 63 17.44 -10.04 2.72
CA TRP A 63 18.64 -9.79 1.93
C TRP A 63 19.68 -8.93 2.69
N PHE A 64 19.26 -7.84 3.33
CA PHE A 64 20.16 -7.00 4.14
C PHE A 64 20.70 -7.76 5.36
N GLY A 65 19.89 -8.63 5.97
CA GLY A 65 20.34 -9.51 7.05
C GLY A 65 21.48 -10.43 6.60
N VAL A 66 21.34 -11.09 5.44
CA VAL A 66 22.39 -11.92 4.84
C VAL A 66 23.65 -11.11 4.56
N VAL A 67 23.52 -9.93 3.94
CA VAL A 67 24.66 -9.03 3.65
C VAL A 67 25.35 -8.60 4.94
N GLY A 68 24.60 -8.26 5.99
CA GLY A 68 25.13 -7.92 7.31
C GLY A 68 25.92 -9.07 7.94
N LEU A 69 25.35 -10.28 7.95
CA LEU A 69 26.01 -11.48 8.47
C LEU A 69 27.30 -11.80 7.72
N LEU A 70 27.29 -11.74 6.38
CA LEU A 70 28.48 -11.94 5.56
C LEU A 70 29.55 -10.87 5.83
N THR A 71 29.14 -9.60 6.00
CA THR A 71 30.07 -8.50 6.32
C THR A 71 30.74 -8.70 7.68
N VAL A 72 29.98 -9.13 8.70
CA VAL A 72 30.52 -9.45 10.03
C VAL A 72 31.43 -10.68 9.97
N ALA A 73 31.05 -11.70 9.21
CA ALA A 73 31.87 -12.90 9.01
C ALA A 73 33.20 -12.56 8.33
N ALA A 74 33.21 -11.69 7.31
CA ALA A 74 34.43 -11.22 6.66
C ALA A 74 35.38 -10.55 7.65
N GLY A 75 34.87 -9.69 8.53
CA GLY A 75 35.68 -9.01 9.55
C GLY A 75 36.32 -9.93 10.60
N ARG A 76 35.85 -11.18 10.74
CA ARG A 76 36.35 -12.17 11.71
C ARG A 76 37.12 -13.32 11.05
N SER A 77 37.31 -13.27 9.73
CA SER A 77 37.85 -14.37 8.93
C SER A 77 39.29 -14.14 8.50
N ALA A 78 40.01 -15.23 8.23
CA ALA A 78 41.32 -15.18 7.60
C ALA A 78 41.23 -14.67 6.13
N ALA A 79 42.31 -14.06 5.64
CA ALA A 79 42.36 -13.38 4.34
C ALA A 79 41.80 -14.19 3.15
N ALA A 80 42.10 -15.50 3.08
CA ALA A 80 41.60 -16.37 2.01
C ALA A 80 40.07 -16.49 1.97
N ARG A 81 39.38 -16.32 3.11
CA ARG A 81 37.92 -16.42 3.21
C ARG A 81 37.25 -15.05 3.03
N VAL A 82 37.96 -13.96 3.32
CA VAL A 82 37.53 -12.60 2.98
C VAL A 82 37.34 -12.49 1.47
N GLU A 83 38.24 -13.09 0.68
CA GLU A 83 38.14 -13.13 -0.78
C GLU A 83 36.91 -13.90 -1.27
N ASN A 84 36.59 -15.06 -0.67
CA ASN A 84 35.36 -15.81 -0.98
C ASN A 84 34.10 -15.01 -0.65
N ILE A 85 34.07 -14.38 0.53
CA ILE A 85 32.92 -13.59 0.98
C ILE A 85 32.72 -12.36 0.07
N GLY A 86 33.80 -11.72 -0.37
CA GLY A 86 33.73 -10.65 -1.37
C GLY A 86 33.04 -11.08 -2.66
N GLY A 87 33.33 -12.29 -3.14
CA GLY A 87 32.64 -12.89 -4.28
C GLY A 87 31.13 -13.07 -4.07
N TYR A 88 30.72 -13.61 -2.91
CA TYR A 88 29.29 -13.75 -2.58
C TYR A 88 28.59 -12.40 -2.51
N LEU A 89 29.22 -11.40 -1.89
CA LEU A 89 28.70 -10.05 -1.75
C LEU A 89 28.53 -9.36 -3.10
N LEU A 90 29.46 -9.57 -4.04
CA LEU A 90 29.35 -9.04 -5.40
C LEU A 90 28.17 -9.65 -6.16
N VAL A 91 27.97 -10.97 -6.08
CA VAL A 91 26.82 -11.64 -6.72
C VAL A 91 25.51 -11.16 -6.10
N LEU A 92 25.40 -11.17 -4.77
CA LEU A 92 24.19 -10.74 -4.06
C LEU A 92 23.87 -9.27 -4.33
N SER A 93 24.88 -8.39 -4.38
CA SER A 93 24.69 -6.96 -4.67
C SER A 93 24.34 -6.68 -6.12
N THR A 94 24.81 -7.50 -7.06
CA THR A 94 24.41 -7.41 -8.47
C THR A 94 22.92 -7.76 -8.63
N ILE A 95 22.47 -8.85 -8.01
CA ILE A 95 21.04 -9.23 -7.99
C ILE A 95 20.21 -8.16 -7.29
N GLY A 96 20.66 -7.69 -6.12
CA GLY A 96 20.01 -6.62 -5.39
C GLY A 96 19.87 -5.35 -6.23
N LEU A 97 20.94 -4.94 -6.92
CA LEU A 97 20.95 -3.77 -7.80
C LEU A 97 19.92 -3.90 -8.92
N ALA A 98 19.88 -5.04 -9.61
CA ALA A 98 18.89 -5.28 -10.66
C ALA A 98 17.45 -5.17 -10.12
N THR A 99 17.18 -5.75 -8.94
CA THR A 99 15.87 -5.68 -8.29
C THR A 99 15.48 -4.25 -7.91
N VAL A 100 16.37 -3.47 -7.30
CA VAL A 100 16.03 -2.08 -6.90
C VAL A 100 15.91 -1.15 -8.11
N LEU A 101 16.64 -1.39 -9.20
CA LEU A 101 16.46 -0.64 -10.45
C LEU A 101 15.09 -0.93 -11.07
N PHE A 102 14.67 -2.20 -11.07
CA PHE A 102 13.34 -2.58 -11.54
C PHE A 102 12.22 -1.97 -10.67
N LEU A 103 12.32 -2.09 -9.34
CA LEU A 103 11.34 -1.52 -8.43
C LEU A 103 11.33 0.01 -8.45
N GLY A 104 12.50 0.63 -8.61
CA GLY A 104 12.62 2.07 -8.84
C GLY A 104 11.89 2.48 -10.12
N TYR A 105 12.12 1.79 -11.24
CA TYR A 105 11.39 2.03 -12.48
C TYR A 105 9.87 1.88 -12.30
N ALA A 106 9.41 0.81 -11.63
CA ALA A 106 7.99 0.60 -11.34
C ALA A 106 7.40 1.75 -10.49
N SER A 107 8.14 2.20 -9.47
CA SER A 107 7.72 3.28 -8.58
C SER A 107 7.65 4.63 -9.31
N PHE A 108 8.75 5.04 -9.95
CA PHE A 108 8.85 6.37 -10.58
C PHE A 108 8.11 6.49 -11.91
N SER A 109 8.12 5.44 -12.75
CA SER A 109 7.62 5.52 -14.14
C SER A 109 6.25 4.87 -14.34
N VAL A 110 5.90 3.85 -13.55
CA VAL A 110 4.61 3.15 -13.69
C VAL A 110 3.58 3.70 -12.70
N LEU A 111 3.95 3.83 -11.43
CA LEU A 111 3.05 4.31 -10.37
C LEU A 111 3.04 5.84 -10.25
N GLY A 112 4.18 6.49 -10.51
CA GLY A 112 4.31 7.95 -10.33
C GLY A 112 4.39 8.39 -8.87
N VAL A 113 4.71 7.46 -7.97
CA VAL A 113 4.75 7.67 -6.51
C VAL A 113 6.16 7.34 -6.00
N VAL A 114 6.58 7.97 -4.91
CA VAL A 114 7.90 7.79 -4.28
C VAL A 114 7.72 7.40 -2.83
N CYS A 115 8.29 6.26 -2.43
CA CYS A 115 8.36 5.88 -1.02
C CYS A 115 9.74 6.22 -0.45
N LEU A 116 9.80 7.03 0.61
CA LEU A 116 11.06 7.44 1.25
C LEU A 116 11.85 6.25 1.80
N LEU A 117 11.16 5.26 2.38
CA LEU A 117 11.80 4.04 2.87
C LEU A 117 12.40 3.23 1.72
N CYS A 118 11.69 3.12 0.59
CA CYS A 118 12.23 2.47 -0.60
C CYS A 118 13.47 3.20 -1.15
N VAL A 119 13.48 4.54 -1.15
CA VAL A 119 14.65 5.33 -1.59
C VAL A 119 15.87 5.05 -0.69
N VAL A 120 15.69 4.95 0.63
CA VAL A 120 16.77 4.57 1.55
C VAL A 120 17.29 3.17 1.23
N VAL A 121 16.40 2.22 0.97
CA VAL A 121 16.77 0.86 0.53
C VAL A 121 17.56 0.89 -0.79
N TYR A 122 17.11 1.66 -1.78
CA TYR A 122 17.77 1.77 -3.09
C TYR A 122 19.17 2.35 -2.95
N ALA A 123 19.32 3.45 -2.20
CA ALA A 123 20.62 4.06 -1.94
C ALA A 123 21.57 3.10 -1.19
N ALA A 124 21.06 2.36 -0.21
CA ALA A 124 21.84 1.38 0.53
C ALA A 124 22.33 0.23 -0.37
N VAL A 125 21.47 -0.31 -1.24
CA VAL A 125 21.84 -1.37 -2.20
C VAL A 125 22.90 -0.88 -3.20
N VAL A 126 22.70 0.32 -3.78
CA VAL A 126 23.69 0.92 -4.70
C VAL A 126 25.04 1.10 -4.00
N GLY A 127 25.04 1.64 -2.77
CA GLY A 127 26.27 1.79 -1.99
C GLY A 127 26.95 0.46 -1.69
N ILE A 128 26.19 -0.59 -1.36
CA ILE A 128 26.73 -1.94 -1.14
C ILE A 128 27.34 -2.51 -2.42
N PHE A 129 26.70 -2.33 -3.57
CA PHE A 129 27.23 -2.77 -4.87
C PHE A 129 28.54 -2.07 -5.22
N LEU A 130 28.60 -0.74 -5.09
CA LEU A 130 29.81 0.04 -5.35
C LEU A 130 30.98 -0.39 -4.44
N LEU A 131 30.71 -0.63 -3.15
CA LEU A 131 31.72 -1.12 -2.22
C LEU A 131 32.14 -2.56 -2.51
N SER A 132 31.23 -3.40 -2.97
CA SER A 132 31.53 -4.80 -3.32
C SER A 132 32.36 -4.90 -4.60
N GLY A 133 32.09 -4.05 -5.60
CA GLY A 133 32.84 -3.98 -6.85
C GLY A 133 34.26 -3.40 -6.72
N ALA A 134 34.55 -2.70 -5.62
CA ALA A 134 35.89 -2.21 -5.30
C ALA A 134 36.84 -3.30 -4.76
N VAL A 135 36.30 -4.46 -4.36
CA VAL A 135 37.07 -5.62 -3.87
C VAL A 135 37.34 -6.54 -5.06
N GLY A 136 38.61 -6.93 -5.26
CA GLY A 136 39.10 -7.62 -6.46
C GLY A 136 38.21 -8.77 -6.95
N SER A 137 37.99 -8.83 -8.26
CA SER A 137 37.10 -9.79 -8.91
C SER A 137 37.63 -11.23 -8.79
N VAL A 138 36.88 -12.08 -8.10
CA VAL A 138 37.14 -13.53 -8.04
C VAL A 138 36.51 -14.20 -9.28
N PRO A 139 37.17 -15.21 -9.89
CA PRO A 139 36.58 -15.94 -11.03
C PRO A 139 35.25 -16.59 -10.65
N TRP A 140 34.17 -16.19 -11.33
CA TRP A 140 32.79 -16.66 -11.12
C TRP A 140 32.66 -18.19 -11.10
N LEU A 141 33.47 -18.90 -11.89
CA LEU A 141 33.46 -20.37 -11.98
C LEU A 141 33.95 -21.08 -10.69
N SER A 142 34.64 -20.38 -9.79
CA SER A 142 35.18 -20.98 -8.55
C SER A 142 34.24 -20.86 -7.35
N ILE A 143 33.17 -20.06 -7.48
CA ILE A 143 32.20 -19.77 -6.41
C ILE A 143 31.48 -21.02 -5.89
N PRO A 144 31.00 -21.98 -6.73
CA PRO A 144 30.24 -23.13 -6.23
C PRO A 144 31.05 -24.06 -5.33
N ARG A 145 32.31 -24.34 -5.69
CA ARG A 145 33.20 -25.21 -4.91
C ARG A 145 33.61 -24.57 -3.58
N ARG A 146 33.80 -23.24 -3.58
CA ARG A 146 34.10 -22.46 -2.38
C ARG A 146 32.89 -22.39 -1.43
N ALA A 147 31.69 -22.26 -1.98
CA ALA A 147 30.45 -22.24 -1.20
C ALA A 147 30.22 -23.53 -0.42
N VAL A 148 30.49 -24.70 -1.02
CA VAL A 148 30.37 -26.00 -0.32
C VAL A 148 31.39 -26.11 0.83
N ALA A 149 32.62 -25.65 0.63
CA ALA A 149 33.65 -25.67 1.67
C ALA A 149 33.32 -24.71 2.83
N ASP A 150 32.82 -23.51 2.51
CA ASP A 150 32.40 -22.52 3.50
C ASP A 150 31.15 -22.98 4.27
N LEU A 151 30.20 -23.66 3.63
CA LEU A 151 29.04 -24.26 4.28
C LEU A 151 29.45 -25.36 5.27
N GLY A 152 30.38 -26.23 4.88
CA GLY A 152 30.94 -27.25 5.78
C GLY A 152 31.62 -26.65 7.01
N HIS A 153 32.24 -25.48 6.87
CA HIS A 153 32.81 -24.76 8.00
C HIS A 153 31.73 -24.08 8.87
N LEU A 154 30.69 -23.50 8.26
CA LEU A 154 29.57 -22.89 8.97
C LEU A 154 28.91 -23.90 9.92
N VAL A 155 28.64 -25.12 9.42
CA VAL A 155 28.05 -26.22 10.20
C VAL A 155 28.96 -26.67 11.35
N ARG A 156 30.28 -26.58 11.19
CA ARG A 156 31.26 -26.94 12.23
C ARG A 156 31.49 -25.84 13.27
N THR A 157 31.02 -24.62 13.02
CA THR A 157 31.10 -23.50 13.96
C THR A 157 29.76 -23.31 14.68
N PRO A 158 29.60 -23.80 15.92
CA PRO A 158 28.30 -23.87 16.60
C PRO A 158 27.65 -22.49 16.79
N ALA A 159 28.45 -21.46 17.08
CA ALA A 159 27.95 -20.09 17.22
C ALA A 159 27.41 -19.53 15.88
N ALA A 160 28.11 -19.76 14.77
CA ALA A 160 27.67 -19.26 13.46
C ALA A 160 26.46 -20.05 12.93
N LEU A 161 26.41 -21.36 13.20
CA LEU A 161 25.24 -22.19 12.91
C LEU A 161 24.02 -21.74 13.71
N ALA A 162 24.16 -21.49 15.01
CA ALA A 162 23.07 -21.01 15.86
C ALA A 162 22.52 -19.66 15.38
N VAL A 163 23.39 -18.70 15.04
CA VAL A 163 22.98 -17.39 14.50
C VAL A 163 22.24 -17.56 13.16
N THR A 164 22.72 -18.44 12.29
CA THR A 164 22.08 -18.69 10.99
C THR A 164 20.70 -19.32 11.16
N LEU A 165 20.57 -20.33 12.03
CA LEU A 165 19.29 -20.97 12.33
C LEU A 165 18.30 -20.00 12.98
N LEU A 166 18.76 -19.14 13.90
CA LEU A 166 17.94 -18.10 14.51
C LEU A 166 17.43 -17.11 13.45
N PHE A 167 18.30 -16.67 12.55
CA PHE A 167 17.94 -15.75 11.47
C PHE A 167 16.92 -16.35 10.49
N LEU A 168 17.13 -17.60 10.08
CA LEU A 168 16.20 -18.31 9.22
C LEU A 168 14.86 -18.56 9.91
N GLY A 169 14.88 -18.96 11.19
CA GLY A 169 13.68 -19.14 12.00
C GLY A 169 12.88 -17.85 12.18
N ALA A 170 13.54 -16.73 12.46
CA ALA A 170 12.91 -15.42 12.57
C ALA A 170 12.30 -14.97 11.23
N THR A 171 12.99 -15.21 10.13
CA THR A 171 12.47 -14.89 8.78
C THR A 171 11.26 -15.76 8.44
N ALA A 172 11.32 -17.06 8.69
CA ALA A 172 10.19 -17.97 8.46
C ALA A 172 8.97 -17.61 9.32
N ALA A 173 9.20 -17.24 10.59
CA ALA A 173 8.14 -16.75 11.46
C ALA A 173 7.52 -15.44 10.94
N ALA A 174 8.33 -14.49 10.47
CA ALA A 174 7.84 -13.25 9.88
C ALA A 174 6.99 -13.49 8.62
N VAL A 175 7.37 -14.45 7.76
CA VAL A 175 6.56 -14.86 6.61
C VAL A 175 5.24 -15.51 7.06
N ALA A 176 5.28 -16.36 8.09
CA ALA A 176 4.10 -17.07 8.58
C ALA A 176 3.08 -16.17 9.30
N VAL A 177 3.55 -15.09 9.93
CA VAL A 177 2.71 -14.09 10.62
C VAL A 177 2.13 -13.07 9.64
N PHE A 178 2.70 -12.93 8.45
CA PHE A 178 2.15 -12.03 7.44
C PHE A 178 0.76 -12.52 7.02
N PRO A 179 -0.28 -11.66 7.06
CA PRO A 179 -1.58 -12.00 6.52
C PRO A 179 -1.35 -12.40 5.07
N SER A 180 -1.66 -13.64 4.71
CA SER A 180 -1.53 -14.10 3.33
C SER A 180 -2.43 -13.21 2.47
N GLU A 181 -1.82 -12.26 1.75
CA GLU A 181 -2.51 -11.41 0.77
C GLU A 181 -3.15 -12.34 -0.26
N SER A 182 -4.48 -12.43 -0.22
CA SER A 182 -5.23 -12.84 -1.40
C SER A 182 -4.92 -11.83 -2.51
N PRO A 183 -4.54 -12.26 -3.73
CA PRO A 183 -4.22 -11.34 -4.81
C PRO A 183 -5.47 -10.53 -5.20
N GLY A 184 -5.53 -9.28 -4.74
CA GLY A 184 -6.56 -8.31 -5.12
C GLY A 184 -6.25 -7.68 -6.49
N PRO A 185 -7.29 -7.33 -7.29
CA PRO A 185 -7.13 -6.67 -8.60
C PRO A 185 -6.59 -5.23 -8.47
N PRO A 186 -6.04 -4.62 -9.55
CA PRO A 186 -5.27 -3.38 -9.47
C PRO A 186 -6.12 -2.14 -9.19
N ALA A 187 -5.67 -1.29 -8.26
CA ALA A 187 -6.36 -0.07 -7.81
C ALA A 187 -5.89 1.23 -8.52
N LEU A 188 -6.86 2.12 -8.79
CA LEU A 188 -6.73 3.51 -9.27
C LEU A 188 -6.35 4.48 -8.13
N PRO A 189 -5.82 5.69 -8.42
CA PRO A 189 -5.21 6.58 -7.41
C PRO A 189 -6.24 7.31 -6.53
N SER A 190 -5.94 7.44 -5.24
CA SER A 190 -6.78 8.09 -4.22
C SER A 190 -5.99 9.06 -3.33
N THR A 191 -6.54 10.25 -3.14
CA THR A 191 -6.07 11.30 -2.21
C THR A 191 -6.82 11.21 -0.87
N PRO A 192 -6.18 11.35 0.31
CA PRO A 192 -6.91 11.42 1.59
C PRO A 192 -7.43 12.84 1.94
N PRO A 193 -8.51 12.96 2.75
CA PRO A 193 -9.15 14.23 3.09
C PRO A 193 -8.40 14.99 4.21
N ARG A 194 -8.35 16.33 4.11
CA ARG A 194 -7.91 17.23 5.19
C ARG A 194 -9.11 17.68 6.03
N ASP A 195 -8.92 17.72 7.36
CA ASP A 195 -9.87 18.27 8.32
C ASP A 195 -10.26 19.72 7.97
N LEU A 196 -11.53 19.93 7.58
CA LEU A 196 -12.12 21.24 7.25
C LEU A 196 -12.69 21.97 8.48
N ALA A 197 -12.01 21.85 9.63
CA ALA A 197 -12.41 22.50 10.88
C ALA A 197 -11.47 23.68 11.21
N GLY A 198 -11.46 24.70 10.35
CA GLY A 198 -10.72 25.93 10.59
C GLY A 198 -10.80 26.86 9.39
N SER A 199 -11.74 27.80 9.41
CA SER A 199 -11.86 28.87 8.43
C SER A 199 -10.65 29.80 8.51
N ALA A 200 -9.59 29.50 7.77
CA ALA A 200 -8.57 30.47 7.40
C ALA A 200 -9.15 31.41 6.32
N PRO A 201 -8.74 32.68 6.25
CA PRO A 201 -9.21 33.59 5.21
C PRO A 201 -8.77 33.06 3.84
N GLU A 202 -9.73 32.83 2.93
CA GLU A 202 -9.44 32.53 1.54
C GLU A 202 -8.68 33.72 0.94
N THR A 203 -7.38 33.54 0.70
CA THR A 203 -6.59 34.52 -0.04
C THR A 203 -6.96 34.44 -1.51
N SER A 204 -7.02 35.56 -2.22
CA SER A 204 -7.40 35.62 -3.64
C SER A 204 -6.55 34.71 -4.54
N ASP A 205 -5.31 34.43 -4.14
CA ASP A 205 -4.42 33.50 -4.85
C ASP A 205 -4.93 32.06 -4.80
N THR A 206 -5.47 31.61 -3.66
CA THR A 206 -6.01 30.26 -3.47
C THR A 206 -7.27 30.05 -4.29
N THR A 207 -8.18 31.03 -4.34
CA THR A 207 -9.38 30.98 -5.18
C THR A 207 -9.01 30.82 -6.66
N SER A 208 -7.99 31.58 -7.13
CA SER A 208 -7.52 31.51 -8.52
C SER A 208 -6.87 30.17 -8.89
N GLU A 209 -6.29 29.45 -7.92
CA GLU A 209 -5.71 28.13 -8.13
C GLU A 209 -6.78 27.04 -8.20
N ILE A 210 -7.79 27.11 -7.32
CA ILE A 210 -8.95 26.20 -7.35
C ILE A 210 -9.72 26.35 -8.66
N GLU A 211 -9.98 27.59 -9.10
CA GLU A 211 -10.67 27.85 -10.37
C GLU A 211 -9.90 27.25 -11.56
N ARG A 212 -8.58 27.47 -11.64
CA ARG A 212 -7.73 26.85 -12.67
C ARG A 212 -7.74 25.33 -12.62
N PHE A 213 -7.66 24.75 -11.43
CA PHE A 213 -7.72 23.29 -11.26
C PHE A 213 -9.08 22.75 -11.71
N TRP A 214 -10.17 23.38 -11.26
CA TRP A 214 -11.54 22.99 -11.57
C TRP A 214 -11.83 23.07 -13.07
N ASP A 215 -11.42 24.16 -13.72
CA ASP A 215 -11.61 24.35 -15.16
C ASP A 215 -10.78 23.37 -16.00
N ALA A 216 -9.67 22.86 -15.47
CA ALA A 216 -8.85 21.86 -16.13
C ALA A 216 -9.39 20.41 -15.99
N GLN A 217 -10.41 20.18 -15.16
CA GLN A 217 -10.94 18.83 -14.97
C GLN A 217 -11.70 18.33 -16.21
N PRO A 218 -11.60 17.04 -16.54
CA PRO A 218 -12.41 16.46 -17.61
C PRO A 218 -13.91 16.58 -17.25
N ARG A 219 -14.71 17.07 -18.20
CA ARG A 219 -16.16 17.22 -18.03
C ARG A 219 -16.88 16.04 -18.66
N VAL A 220 -17.77 15.42 -17.89
CA VAL A 220 -18.67 14.36 -18.34
C VAL A 220 -20.09 14.82 -18.07
N GLU A 221 -20.92 14.87 -19.09
CA GLU A 221 -22.34 15.15 -18.93
C GLU A 221 -23.05 13.89 -18.47
N LEU A 222 -23.65 13.95 -17.28
CA LEU A 222 -24.51 12.90 -16.75
C LEU A 222 -25.97 13.36 -16.84
N PRO A 223 -26.92 12.48 -17.18
CA PRO A 223 -28.34 12.82 -17.29
C PRO A 223 -29.00 12.94 -15.90
N VAL A 224 -28.39 13.70 -14.99
CA VAL A 224 -28.88 13.98 -13.64
C VAL A 224 -29.21 15.47 -13.57
N PRO A 225 -30.48 15.86 -13.37
CA PRO A 225 -30.86 17.27 -13.37
C PRO A 225 -30.31 18.00 -12.14
N TYR A 226 -30.09 19.31 -12.24
CA TYR A 226 -29.67 20.12 -11.09
C TYR A 226 -30.80 20.39 -10.08
N GLU A 227 -32.06 20.36 -10.52
CA GLU A 227 -33.25 20.63 -9.69
C GLU A 227 -33.15 21.94 -8.88
N GLY A 228 -32.54 22.97 -9.46
CA GLY A 228 -32.38 24.29 -8.84
C GLY A 228 -31.16 24.42 -7.92
N ALA A 229 -30.39 23.35 -7.70
CA ALA A 229 -29.14 23.43 -6.97
C ALA A 229 -28.06 24.21 -7.74
N GLN A 230 -27.23 24.94 -7.02
CA GLN A 230 -26.07 25.64 -7.58
C GLN A 230 -24.92 24.67 -7.86
N VAL A 231 -24.76 23.66 -7.00
CA VAL A 231 -23.76 22.61 -7.16
C VAL A 231 -24.47 21.25 -7.11
N LEU A 232 -24.27 20.46 -8.15
CA LEU A 232 -24.68 19.06 -8.19
C LEU A 232 -23.45 18.18 -7.96
N VAL A 233 -23.46 17.41 -6.88
CA VAL A 233 -22.45 16.39 -6.58
C VAL A 233 -23.04 15.03 -6.90
N VAL A 234 -22.49 14.36 -7.91
CA VAL A 234 -22.88 12.99 -8.27
C VAL A 234 -21.80 12.03 -7.79
N LYS A 235 -22.17 11.09 -6.92
CA LYS A 235 -21.27 10.06 -6.39
C LYS A 235 -21.69 8.69 -6.91
N PHE A 236 -20.83 8.02 -7.66
CA PHE A 236 -20.98 6.59 -7.93
C PHE A 236 -20.62 5.80 -6.68
N ASN A 237 -21.48 4.90 -6.24
CA ASN A 237 -21.41 4.35 -4.89
C ASN A 237 -21.50 2.84 -4.84
N ASP A 238 -20.65 2.28 -4.00
CA ASP A 238 -20.66 0.90 -3.57
C ASP A 238 -20.55 0.89 -2.04
N PHE A 239 -21.44 0.14 -1.37
CA PHE A 239 -21.52 0.11 0.09
C PHE A 239 -20.51 -0.83 0.76
N GLU A 240 -19.82 -1.69 0.01
CA GLU A 240 -18.67 -2.50 0.46
C GLU A 240 -17.31 -1.87 0.12
N CYS A 241 -17.28 -0.81 -0.71
CA CYS A 241 -16.05 -0.10 -1.03
C CYS A 241 -15.54 0.75 0.16
N PRO A 242 -14.31 0.51 0.67
CA PRO A 242 -13.76 1.29 1.80
C PRO A 242 -13.58 2.77 1.48
N SER A 243 -13.17 3.12 0.26
CA SER A 243 -13.03 4.51 -0.17
C SER A 243 -14.39 5.23 -0.28
N CYS A 244 -15.46 4.50 -0.63
CA CYS A 244 -16.81 5.05 -0.64
C CYS A 244 -17.29 5.38 0.78
N ALA A 245 -16.98 4.53 1.77
CA ALA A 245 -17.26 4.77 3.18
C ALA A 245 -16.46 5.96 3.73
N ALA A 246 -15.16 6.01 3.46
CA ALA A 246 -14.30 7.12 3.86
C ALA A 246 -14.80 8.46 3.31
N THR A 247 -15.19 8.49 2.03
CA THR A 247 -15.76 9.69 1.41
C THR A 247 -17.10 10.09 2.03
N TYR A 248 -17.96 9.13 2.36
CA TYR A 248 -19.24 9.40 3.03
C TYR A 248 -19.01 10.09 4.38
N LEU A 249 -18.17 9.51 5.23
CA LEU A 249 -17.86 10.06 6.56
C LEU A 249 -17.18 11.43 6.48
N ALA A 250 -16.25 11.60 5.54
CA ALA A 250 -15.53 12.86 5.38
C ALA A 250 -16.44 14.01 4.89
N TYR A 251 -17.43 13.70 4.03
CA TYR A 251 -18.25 14.73 3.39
C TYR A 251 -19.55 15.03 4.14
N GLU A 252 -20.02 14.13 5.01
CA GLU A 252 -21.20 14.33 5.86
C GLU A 252 -21.22 15.71 6.55
N PRO A 253 -20.17 16.16 7.29
CA PRO A 253 -20.19 17.48 7.92
C PRO A 253 -20.18 18.64 6.92
N ILE A 254 -19.63 18.44 5.72
CA ILE A 254 -19.57 19.47 4.67
C ILE A 254 -20.98 19.70 4.11
N PHE A 255 -21.69 18.62 3.76
CA PHE A 255 -23.06 18.71 3.27
C PHE A 255 -24.00 19.27 4.34
N ALA A 256 -23.87 18.83 5.61
CA ALA A 256 -24.66 19.37 6.71
C ALA A 256 -24.44 20.89 6.90
N ARG A 257 -23.21 21.37 6.73
CA ARG A 257 -22.90 22.81 6.80
C ARG A 257 -23.56 23.59 5.66
N PHE A 258 -23.54 23.07 4.44
CA PHE A 258 -24.19 23.75 3.31
C PHE A 258 -25.70 23.70 3.39
N GLU A 259 -26.29 22.59 3.82
CA GLU A 259 -27.73 22.51 4.00
C GLU A 259 -28.23 23.45 5.11
N SER A 260 -27.45 23.65 6.18
CA SER A 260 -27.80 24.61 7.25
C SER A 260 -27.57 26.08 6.89
N SER A 261 -26.52 26.40 6.13
CA SER A 261 -26.18 27.79 5.78
C SER A 261 -26.82 28.28 4.47
N HIS A 262 -27.03 27.37 3.50
CA HIS A 262 -27.55 27.65 2.16
C HIS A 262 -28.47 26.50 1.70
N PRO A 263 -29.67 26.35 2.31
CA PRO A 263 -30.56 25.22 2.05
C PRO A 263 -30.82 25.01 0.56
N GLY A 264 -30.63 23.77 0.08
CA GLY A 264 -30.84 23.41 -1.33
C GLY A 264 -29.79 23.93 -2.33
N ALA A 265 -28.76 24.67 -1.89
CA ALA A 265 -27.70 25.14 -2.80
C ALA A 265 -26.81 24.01 -3.32
N VAL A 266 -26.64 22.94 -2.54
CA VAL A 266 -25.86 21.75 -2.90
C VAL A 266 -26.78 20.55 -2.94
N ARG A 267 -26.86 19.90 -4.10
CA ARG A 267 -27.57 18.63 -4.27
C ARG A 267 -26.58 17.49 -4.37
N HIS A 268 -26.68 16.52 -3.47
CA HIS A 268 -25.91 15.28 -3.52
C HIS A 268 -26.78 14.13 -4.05
N VAL A 269 -26.34 13.49 -5.12
CA VAL A 269 -26.99 12.32 -5.72
C VAL A 269 -26.02 11.15 -5.70
N SER A 270 -26.37 10.10 -4.96
CA SER A 270 -25.67 8.83 -5.03
C SER A 270 -26.27 7.98 -6.16
N LEU A 271 -25.44 7.59 -7.12
CA LEU A 271 -25.77 6.63 -8.17
C LEU A 271 -25.17 5.27 -7.79
N ASP A 272 -25.98 4.22 -7.87
CA ASP A 272 -25.53 2.87 -7.56
C ASP A 272 -24.49 2.42 -8.60
N TYR A 273 -23.31 2.03 -8.12
CA TYR A 273 -22.28 1.37 -8.93
C TYR A 273 -21.64 0.23 -8.13
N PRO A 274 -22.40 -0.83 -7.81
CA PRO A 274 -21.87 -1.96 -7.05
C PRO A 274 -20.75 -2.64 -7.83
N LEU A 275 -19.63 -2.94 -7.18
CA LEU A 275 -18.55 -3.78 -7.68
C LEU A 275 -18.92 -5.26 -7.42
N ASP A 276 -20.12 -5.62 -7.85
CA ASP A 276 -20.71 -6.95 -7.75
C ASP A 276 -21.17 -7.38 -9.15
N PRO A 277 -20.63 -8.49 -9.69
CA PRO A 277 -21.00 -8.96 -11.02
C PRO A 277 -22.45 -9.42 -11.15
N GLU A 278 -23.19 -9.63 -10.05
CA GLU A 278 -24.61 -10.03 -10.13
C GLU A 278 -25.51 -8.93 -10.70
N CYS A 279 -25.24 -7.67 -10.38
CA CYS A 279 -26.06 -6.54 -10.83
C CYS A 279 -25.30 -5.50 -11.65
N ASN A 280 -23.98 -5.65 -11.84
CA ASN A 280 -23.17 -4.73 -12.62
C ASN A 280 -22.22 -5.45 -13.60
N ASP A 281 -22.63 -5.52 -14.86
CA ASP A 281 -21.86 -6.14 -15.95
C ASP A 281 -20.53 -5.42 -16.25
N GLN A 282 -20.35 -4.17 -15.80
CA GLN A 282 -19.08 -3.43 -15.96
C GLN A 282 -18.02 -3.85 -14.94
N THR A 283 -18.40 -4.64 -13.93
CA THR A 283 -17.51 -5.13 -12.87
C THR A 283 -17.51 -6.67 -12.81
N PRO A 284 -17.14 -7.37 -13.90
CA PRO A 284 -17.26 -8.84 -13.99
C PRO A 284 -16.32 -9.61 -13.04
N ARG A 285 -15.39 -8.92 -12.38
CA ARG A 285 -14.47 -9.46 -11.36
C ARG A 285 -14.67 -8.77 -10.00
N GLY A 286 -15.79 -8.09 -9.82
CA GLY A 286 -16.17 -7.50 -8.55
C GLY A 286 -16.24 -8.56 -7.46
N MET A 287 -15.82 -8.21 -6.24
CA MET A 287 -15.78 -9.12 -5.08
C MET A 287 -16.69 -8.65 -3.94
N HIS A 288 -17.53 -7.64 -4.18
CA HIS A 288 -18.41 -7.05 -3.18
C HIS A 288 -19.78 -7.72 -3.24
N ALA A 289 -19.89 -8.94 -2.71
CA ALA A 289 -21.03 -9.83 -2.93
C ALA A 289 -22.34 -9.41 -2.23
N GLY A 290 -22.32 -8.41 -1.35
CA GLY A 290 -23.49 -7.80 -0.71
C GLY A 290 -23.81 -6.39 -1.22
N ALA A 291 -23.01 -5.83 -2.14
CA ALA A 291 -23.18 -4.45 -2.60
C ALA A 291 -24.43 -4.27 -3.46
N CYS A 292 -24.85 -5.30 -4.20
CA CYS A 292 -26.13 -5.27 -4.93
C CYS A 292 -27.31 -5.15 -3.96
N GLU A 293 -27.38 -6.02 -2.96
CA GLU A 293 -28.41 -6.00 -1.92
C GLU A 293 -28.37 -4.69 -1.14
N ALA A 294 -27.20 -4.16 -0.83
CA ALA A 294 -27.04 -2.89 -0.13
C ALA A 294 -27.64 -1.72 -0.92
N ALA A 295 -27.34 -1.64 -2.21
CA ALA A 295 -27.92 -0.64 -3.10
C ALA A 295 -29.45 -0.76 -3.16
N VAL A 296 -29.97 -1.99 -3.28
CA VAL A 296 -31.41 -2.27 -3.25
C VAL A 296 -32.02 -1.87 -1.90
N ALA A 297 -31.37 -2.20 -0.79
CA ALA A 297 -31.84 -1.89 0.56
C ALA A 297 -31.97 -0.39 0.78
N VAL A 298 -30.98 0.42 0.36
CA VAL A 298 -31.06 1.89 0.44
C VAL A 298 -32.20 2.43 -0.42
N ARG A 299 -32.40 1.90 -1.63
CA ARG A 299 -33.53 2.31 -2.49
C ARG A 299 -34.89 1.96 -1.87
N LEU A 300 -35.00 0.81 -1.21
CA LEU A 300 -36.22 0.41 -0.51
C LEU A 300 -36.46 1.26 0.74
N ALA A 301 -35.43 1.49 1.56
CA ALA A 301 -35.48 2.35 2.73
C ALA A 301 -35.85 3.80 2.37
N ARG A 302 -35.36 4.31 1.22
CA ARG A 302 -35.72 5.65 0.70
C ARG A 302 -37.22 5.81 0.49
N ARG A 303 -37.93 4.77 0.05
CA ARG A 303 -39.40 4.81 -0.13
C ARG A 303 -40.14 5.07 1.18
N GLN A 304 -39.51 4.81 2.31
CA GLN A 304 -40.02 5.03 3.66
C GLN A 304 -39.34 6.22 4.36
N GLY A 305 -38.49 6.99 3.66
CA GLY A 305 -37.72 8.09 4.24
C GLY A 305 -36.64 7.64 5.23
N ARG A 306 -36.12 6.41 5.10
CA ARG A 306 -35.11 5.81 5.98
C ARG A 306 -33.78 5.52 5.29
N ASP A 307 -33.48 6.19 4.19
CA ASP A 307 -32.25 5.95 3.43
C ASP A 307 -30.97 6.38 4.16
N GLU A 308 -30.99 7.47 4.92
CA GLU A 308 -29.83 7.88 5.72
C GLU A 308 -29.51 6.88 6.85
N PRO A 309 -30.47 6.44 7.70
CA PRO A 309 -30.23 5.37 8.67
C PRO A 309 -29.70 4.08 8.03
N MET A 310 -30.27 3.66 6.88
CA MET A 310 -29.81 2.47 6.17
C MET A 310 -28.37 2.65 5.69
N THR A 311 -28.06 3.80 5.08
CA THR A 311 -26.72 4.13 4.59
C THR A 311 -25.68 4.13 5.71
N ARG A 312 -25.99 4.76 6.85
CA ARG A 312 -25.10 4.79 8.02
C ARG A 312 -24.83 3.38 8.53
N TRP A 313 -25.87 2.57 8.70
CA TRP A 313 -25.72 1.17 9.14
C TRP A 313 -24.83 0.36 8.19
N LEU A 314 -25.03 0.50 6.87
CA LEU A 314 -24.21 -0.21 5.87
C LEU A 314 -22.73 0.13 6.01
N TYR A 315 -22.37 1.41 6.16
CA TYR A 315 -20.98 1.81 6.31
C TYR A 315 -20.38 1.42 7.66
N GLU A 316 -21.15 1.45 8.75
CA GLU A 316 -20.69 1.00 10.07
C GLU A 316 -20.44 -0.51 10.13
N ASN A 317 -21.14 -1.30 9.31
CA ASN A 317 -21.08 -2.77 9.29
C ASN A 317 -20.39 -3.32 8.03
N GLN A 318 -19.68 -2.46 7.30
CA GLN A 318 -19.10 -2.75 5.98
C GLN A 318 -18.20 -3.99 5.97
N ALA A 319 -17.39 -4.19 7.01
CA ALA A 319 -16.45 -5.33 7.08
C ALA A 319 -17.13 -6.71 7.20
N SER A 320 -18.40 -6.74 7.60
CA SER A 320 -19.20 -7.96 7.79
C SER A 320 -20.41 -8.01 6.85
N LEU A 321 -20.40 -7.21 5.78
CA LEU A 321 -21.53 -7.13 4.88
C LEU A 321 -21.70 -8.46 4.12
N SER A 322 -22.94 -8.94 4.06
CA SER A 322 -23.34 -10.08 3.23
C SER A 322 -24.77 -9.85 2.76
N ARG A 323 -25.21 -10.64 1.79
CA ARG A 323 -26.58 -10.59 1.28
C ARG A 323 -27.60 -10.80 2.40
N GLU A 324 -27.33 -11.77 3.27
CA GLU A 324 -28.17 -12.08 4.43
C GLU A 324 -28.16 -10.95 5.45
N SER A 325 -26.98 -10.42 5.81
CA SER A 325 -26.89 -9.37 6.83
C SER A 325 -27.56 -8.08 6.38
N VAL A 326 -27.50 -7.74 5.09
CA VAL A 326 -28.22 -6.59 4.51
C VAL A 326 -29.73 -6.78 4.57
N ARG A 327 -30.23 -7.98 4.21
CA ARG A 327 -31.67 -8.29 4.26
C ARG A 327 -32.21 -8.20 5.69
N ASP A 328 -31.48 -8.79 6.63
CA ASP A 328 -31.82 -8.75 8.05
C ASP A 328 -31.82 -7.33 8.63
N ALA A 329 -30.94 -6.46 8.13
CA ALA A 329 -30.88 -5.06 8.54
C ALA A 329 -32.04 -4.24 7.96
N LEU A 330 -32.38 -4.48 6.69
CA LEU A 330 -33.50 -3.81 6.01
C LEU A 330 -34.85 -4.10 6.70
N GLU A 331 -35.04 -5.29 7.29
CA GLU A 331 -36.26 -5.58 8.05
C GLU A 331 -36.35 -4.82 9.38
N ARG A 332 -35.22 -4.36 9.93
CA ARG A 332 -35.14 -3.66 11.21
C ARG A 332 -35.16 -2.14 11.07
N ILE A 333 -34.68 -1.62 9.94
CA ILE A 333 -34.62 -0.19 9.59
C ILE A 333 -35.78 0.14 8.67
#